data_AF-A0A951JVL1-F1
#
_entry.id   AF-A0A951JVL1-F1
#
_cell.length_a   1.000
_cell.length_b   1.000
_cell.length_c   1.000
_cell.angle_alpha   90.00
_cell.angle_beta   90.00
_cell.angle_gamma   90.00
#
_symmetry.space_group_name_H-M   'P 1'
#
loop_
_entity.id
_entity.type
_entity.pdbx_description
1 polymer ?
#
loop_
_entity_poly.entity_id
_entity_poly.type
_entity_poly.pdbx_seq_one_letter_code
_entity_poly.pdbx_strand_id
1 'polypeptide(L)'
;MSELPPGLLAELKGLRLRLGHNLGAGTPERRRMRTAYDEVLVQVADLLELAGAPEPDLVIGRRILTFPERAMLEKAVMAAGVDLGVEHRPPLRAIGPGPGPSRPPRQAAPPPPPPPPPRSRRAQLTDEARVMRRRLDAYESDERMWPTKVDEWCEDLDTFDALLVELAMVIGLPSTTLPGGDRRRLLSEEREAIEDGLVRAGVQLRGARTS
;
A
#
# COMPACT_ATOMS: atom_id res chain seq x y z
N MET A 1 -22.99 -19.20 -18.49
CA MET A 1 -21.54 -19.17 -18.24
C MET A 1 -20.90 -18.68 -19.52
N SER A 2 -20.44 -17.43 -19.53
CA SER A 2 -19.77 -16.84 -20.70
C SER A 2 -18.40 -17.49 -20.85
N GLU A 3 -18.13 -18.11 -22.00
CA GLU A 3 -16.82 -18.67 -22.28
C GLU A 3 -15.84 -17.54 -22.60
N LEU A 4 -14.72 -17.47 -21.86
CA LEU A 4 -13.68 -16.47 -22.10
C LEU A 4 -12.99 -16.70 -23.46
N PRO A 5 -12.70 -15.65 -24.24
CA PRO A 5 -11.94 -15.80 -25.47
C PRO A 5 -10.56 -16.40 -25.17
N PRO A 6 -10.14 -17.48 -25.86
CA PRO A 6 -8.88 -18.17 -25.55
C PRO A 6 -7.64 -17.27 -25.75
N GLY A 7 -7.72 -16.30 -26.67
CA GLY A 7 -6.65 -15.30 -26.87
C GLY A 7 -6.46 -14.38 -25.66
N LEU A 8 -7.55 -13.96 -25.02
CA LEU A 8 -7.55 -13.05 -23.88
C LEU A 8 -6.92 -13.71 -22.65
N LEU A 9 -7.24 -14.97 -22.40
CA LEU A 9 -6.68 -15.74 -21.30
C LEU A 9 -5.18 -16.01 -21.49
N ALA A 10 -4.76 -16.33 -22.71
CA ALA A 10 -3.34 -16.52 -23.04
C ALA A 10 -2.56 -15.22 -22.87
N GLU A 11 -3.15 -14.09 -23.26
CA GLU A 11 -2.56 -12.76 -23.10
C GLU A 11 -2.40 -12.38 -21.62
N LEU A 12 -3.44 -12.57 -20.80
CA LEU A 12 -3.40 -12.30 -19.36
C LEU A 12 -2.29 -13.10 -18.67
N LYS A 13 -2.20 -14.41 -18.95
CA LYS A 13 -1.15 -15.29 -18.43
C LYS A 13 0.24 -14.86 -18.89
N GLY A 14 0.38 -14.54 -20.18
CA GLY A 14 1.66 -14.11 -20.76
C GLY A 14 2.13 -12.77 -20.20
N LEU A 15 1.23 -11.83 -19.94
CA LEU A 15 1.55 -10.54 -19.30
C LEU A 15 1.91 -10.73 -17.83
N ARG A 16 1.18 -11.56 -17.08
CA ARG A 16 1.50 -11.88 -15.68
C ARG A 16 2.87 -12.52 -15.53
N LEU A 17 3.19 -13.51 -16.36
CA LEU A 17 4.48 -14.18 -16.36
C LEU A 17 5.60 -13.17 -16.64
N ARG A 18 5.47 -12.35 -17.69
CA ARG A 18 6.46 -11.34 -18.07
C ARG A 18 6.62 -10.23 -17.03
N LEU A 19 5.56 -9.90 -16.28
CA LEU A 19 5.64 -8.98 -15.14
C LEU A 19 6.33 -9.60 -13.92
N GLY A 20 6.27 -10.93 -13.78
CA GLY A 20 7.00 -11.70 -12.77
C GLY A 20 8.48 -11.88 -13.09
N HIS A 21 8.85 -11.87 -14.38
CA HIS A 21 10.24 -11.82 -14.81
C HIS A 21 10.81 -10.39 -14.66
N ASN A 22 12.02 -10.30 -14.10
CA ASN A 22 12.72 -9.06 -13.69
C ASN A 22 12.94 -8.05 -14.83
N LEU A 23 11.88 -7.35 -15.25
CA LEU A 23 12.04 -6.03 -15.83
C LEU A 23 12.42 -5.07 -14.71
N GLY A 24 13.48 -4.29 -14.91
CA GLY A 24 13.90 -3.27 -13.95
C GLY A 24 12.72 -2.45 -13.45
N ALA A 25 12.62 -2.26 -12.13
CA ALA A 25 11.58 -1.42 -11.57
C ALA A 25 11.67 -0.01 -12.18
N GLY A 26 10.53 0.57 -12.56
CA GLY A 26 10.48 1.92 -13.14
C GLY A 26 10.83 2.03 -14.63
N THR A 27 11.18 0.95 -15.34
CA THR A 27 11.36 1.04 -16.80
C THR A 27 10.05 1.45 -17.48
N PRO A 28 10.09 2.27 -18.55
CA PRO A 28 8.92 2.58 -19.36
C PRO A 28 8.21 1.33 -19.88
N GLU A 29 8.98 0.29 -20.18
CA GLU A 29 8.49 -1.01 -20.64
C GLU A 29 7.67 -1.75 -19.57
N ARG A 30 8.15 -1.80 -18.32
CA ARG A 30 7.40 -2.41 -17.21
C ARG A 30 6.10 -1.67 -16.91
N ARG A 31 6.11 -0.33 -17.06
CA ARG A 31 4.89 0.49 -16.94
C ARG A 31 3.88 0.16 -18.03
N ARG A 32 4.29 0.12 -19.30
CA ARG A 32 3.42 -0.27 -20.43
C ARG A 32 2.82 -1.66 -20.26
N MET A 33 3.64 -2.63 -19.84
CA MET A 33 3.16 -4.00 -19.59
C MET A 33 2.19 -4.09 -18.42
N ARG A 34 2.37 -3.27 -17.37
CA ARG A 34 1.45 -3.22 -16.24
C ARG A 34 0.10 -2.63 -16.66
N THR A 35 0.11 -1.57 -17.45
CA THR A 35 -1.11 -1.02 -18.05
C THR A 35 -1.82 -2.06 -18.91
N ALA A 36 -1.11 -2.73 -19.82
CA ALA A 36 -1.70 -3.78 -20.65
C ALA A 36 -2.27 -4.94 -19.82
N TYR A 37 -1.58 -5.34 -18.75
CA TYR A 37 -2.08 -6.37 -17.84
C TYR A 37 -3.37 -5.96 -17.13
N ASP A 38 -3.43 -4.72 -16.65
CA ASP A 38 -4.62 -4.18 -15.99
C ASP A 38 -5.81 -4.11 -16.94
N GLU A 39 -5.59 -3.68 -18.19
CA GLU A 39 -6.62 -3.63 -19.22
C GLU A 39 -7.22 -5.01 -19.51
N VAL A 40 -6.36 -6.01 -19.72
CA VAL A 40 -6.80 -7.39 -19.96
C VAL A 40 -7.49 -7.97 -18.73
N LEU A 41 -7.02 -7.65 -17.52
CA LEU A 41 -7.63 -8.11 -16.27
C LEU A 41 -9.05 -7.55 -16.07
N VAL A 42 -9.26 -6.26 -16.38
CA VAL A 42 -10.60 -5.64 -16.33
C VAL A 42 -11.53 -6.25 -17.37
N GLN A 43 -11.07 -6.45 -18.61
CA GLN A 43 -11.87 -7.09 -19.66
C GLN A 43 -12.28 -8.52 -19.28
N VAL A 44 -11.37 -9.29 -18.67
CA VAL A 44 -11.70 -10.65 -18.18
C VAL A 44 -12.74 -10.58 -17.06
N ALA A 45 -12.63 -9.61 -16.14
CA ALA A 45 -13.58 -9.46 -15.05
C ALA A 45 -14.97 -9.01 -15.51
N ASP A 46 -15.04 -8.13 -16.51
CA ASP A 46 -16.27 -7.68 -17.15
C ASP A 46 -17.00 -8.83 -17.87
N LEU A 47 -16.27 -9.62 -18.67
CA LEU A 47 -16.80 -10.80 -19.36
C LEU A 47 -17.29 -11.90 -18.41
N LEU A 48 -16.73 -11.95 -17.20
CA LEU A 48 -17.15 -12.86 -16.13
C LEU A 48 -18.26 -12.26 -15.24
N GLU A 49 -18.73 -11.04 -15.54
CA GLU A 49 -19.76 -10.31 -14.80
C GLU A 49 -19.43 -10.22 -13.29
N LEU A 50 -18.16 -9.99 -12.94
CA LEU A 50 -17.71 -9.97 -11.56
C LEU A 50 -18.20 -8.69 -10.85
N ALA A 51 -18.88 -8.87 -9.72
CA ALA A 51 -19.38 -7.75 -8.92
C ALA A 51 -18.22 -6.84 -8.45
N GLY A 52 -18.32 -5.54 -8.72
CA GLY A 52 -17.30 -4.54 -8.37
C GLY A 52 -16.15 -4.43 -9.37
N ALA A 53 -16.22 -5.11 -10.51
CA ALA A 53 -15.31 -4.86 -11.62
C ALA A 53 -15.53 -3.41 -12.13
N PRO A 54 -14.47 -2.61 -12.29
CA PRO A 54 -14.60 -1.29 -12.89
C PRO A 54 -14.95 -1.42 -14.36
N GLU A 55 -15.78 -0.50 -14.89
CA GLU A 55 -16.15 -0.52 -16.30
C GLU A 55 -14.89 -0.40 -17.18
N PRO A 56 -14.74 -1.26 -18.22
CA PRO A 56 -13.58 -1.24 -19.11
C PRO A 56 -13.30 0.16 -19.69
N ASP A 57 -14.35 0.88 -20.09
CA ASP A 57 -14.25 2.22 -20.69
C ASP A 57 -13.73 3.30 -19.73
N LEU A 58 -13.79 3.08 -18.42
CA LEU A 58 -13.29 3.99 -17.40
C LEU A 58 -11.82 3.73 -17.03
N VAL A 59 -11.30 2.53 -17.34
CA VAL A 59 -9.95 2.11 -16.94
C VAL A 59 -9.00 2.05 -18.14
N ILE A 60 -9.46 1.50 -19.27
CA ILE A 60 -8.63 1.28 -20.46
C ILE A 60 -8.08 2.60 -21.01
N GLY A 61 -6.75 2.69 -21.15
CA GLY A 61 -6.04 3.87 -21.65
C GLY A 61 -6.06 5.12 -20.76
N ARG A 62 -6.78 5.12 -19.64
CA ARG A 62 -6.97 6.31 -18.77
C ARG A 62 -6.43 6.14 -17.36
N ARG A 63 -6.38 4.92 -16.83
CA ARG A 63 -6.01 4.68 -15.43
C ARG A 63 -5.33 3.33 -15.24
N ILE A 64 -4.20 3.32 -14.53
CA ILE A 64 -3.56 2.10 -14.04
C ILE A 64 -4.34 1.64 -12.80
N LEU A 65 -4.68 0.34 -12.71
CA LEU A 65 -5.32 -0.19 -11.51
C LEU A 65 -4.36 -0.05 -10.33
N THR A 66 -4.91 0.40 -9.20
CA THR A 66 -4.18 0.31 -7.94
C THR A 66 -3.90 -1.17 -7.63
N PHE A 67 -2.86 -1.45 -6.84
CA PHE A 67 -2.58 -2.83 -6.46
C PHE A 67 -3.77 -3.53 -5.76
N PRO A 68 -4.51 -2.89 -4.83
CA PRO A 68 -5.70 -3.49 -4.24
C PRO A 68 -6.80 -3.81 -5.24
N GLU A 69 -7.09 -2.90 -6.18
CA GLU A 69 -8.07 -3.16 -7.25
C GLU A 69 -7.63 -4.35 -8.10
N ARG A 70 -6.36 -4.36 -8.54
CA ARG A 70 -5.77 -5.48 -9.28
C ARG A 70 -5.84 -6.78 -8.49
N ALA A 71 -5.47 -6.78 -7.21
CA ALA A 71 -5.46 -7.98 -6.36
C ALA A 71 -6.89 -8.49 -6.11
N MET A 72 -7.86 -7.59 -5.93
CA MET A 72 -9.28 -7.93 -5.81
C MET A 72 -9.79 -8.58 -7.11
N LEU A 73 -9.49 -7.96 -8.26
CA LEU A 73 -9.83 -8.49 -9.58
C LEU A 73 -9.17 -9.84 -9.85
N GLU A 74 -7.88 -9.99 -9.58
CA GLU A 74 -7.16 -11.27 -9.70
C GLU A 74 -7.81 -12.36 -8.84
N LYS A 75 -8.15 -12.03 -7.59
CA LYS A 75 -8.81 -12.97 -6.68
C LYS A 75 -10.20 -13.35 -7.17
N ALA A 76 -10.97 -12.40 -7.68
CA ALA A 76 -12.31 -12.65 -8.22
C ALA A 76 -12.25 -13.49 -9.51
N VAL A 77 -11.30 -13.21 -10.40
CA VAL A 77 -11.02 -13.98 -11.62
C VAL A 77 -10.59 -15.41 -11.28
N MET A 78 -9.71 -15.60 -10.29
CA MET A 78 -9.34 -16.93 -9.79
C MET A 78 -10.52 -17.66 -9.14
N ALA A 79 -11.36 -16.95 -8.38
CA ALA A 79 -12.55 -17.52 -7.77
C ALA A 79 -13.60 -17.95 -8.81
N ALA A 80 -13.62 -17.30 -9.99
CA ALA A 80 -14.41 -17.69 -11.14
C ALA A 80 -13.82 -18.88 -11.92
N GLY A 81 -12.73 -19.48 -11.45
CA GLY A 81 -12.11 -20.68 -12.03
C GLY A 81 -11.02 -20.40 -13.06
N VAL A 82 -10.59 -19.15 -13.21
CA VAL A 82 -9.49 -18.80 -14.12
C VAL A 82 -8.16 -18.96 -13.41
N ASP A 83 -7.39 -19.97 -13.80
CA ASP A 83 -6.03 -20.15 -13.30
C ASP A 83 -5.09 -19.05 -13.83
N LEU A 84 -4.48 -18.28 -12.92
CA LEU A 84 -3.51 -17.23 -13.23
C LEU A 84 -2.05 -17.67 -12.99
N GLY A 85 -1.80 -18.94 -12.64
CA GLY A 85 -0.45 -19.49 -12.46
C GLY A 85 0.26 -19.03 -11.18
N VAL A 86 -0.46 -18.87 -10.07
CA VAL A 86 0.13 -18.44 -8.78
C VAL A 86 0.58 -19.67 -7.98
N GLU A 87 1.88 -19.94 -7.92
CA GLU A 87 2.42 -20.96 -7.00
C GLU A 87 2.20 -20.54 -5.53
N HIS A 88 1.33 -21.27 -4.83
CA HIS A 88 1.06 -21.09 -3.41
C HIS A 88 2.32 -21.35 -2.56
N ARG A 89 2.87 -20.31 -1.92
CA ARG A 89 3.87 -20.47 -0.85
C ARG A 89 3.18 -20.59 0.52
N PRO A 90 3.51 -21.59 1.36
CA PRO A 90 2.83 -21.80 2.64
C PRO A 90 3.25 -20.76 3.70
N PRO A 91 2.42 -20.55 4.75
CA PRO A 91 2.70 -19.58 5.81
C PRO A 91 3.86 -20.02 6.72
N LEU A 92 4.67 -19.04 7.14
CA LEU A 92 5.77 -19.21 8.09
C LEU A 92 5.23 -19.64 9.47
N ARG A 93 5.76 -20.76 9.99
CA ARG A 93 5.48 -21.28 11.33
C ARG A 93 5.87 -20.27 12.41
N ALA A 94 4.97 -20.08 13.37
CA ALA A 94 5.25 -19.39 14.63
C ALA A 94 6.38 -20.13 15.38
N ILE A 95 7.47 -19.40 15.66
CA ILE A 95 8.53 -19.85 16.56
C ILE A 95 8.04 -19.55 17.98
N GLY A 96 7.66 -20.59 18.71
CA GLY A 96 7.35 -20.49 20.14
C GLY A 96 8.59 -20.16 20.96
N PRO A 97 8.48 -19.41 22.07
CA PRO A 97 9.61 -19.16 22.95
C PRO A 97 9.84 -20.40 23.84
N GLY A 98 11.03 -20.99 23.76
CA GLY A 98 11.47 -22.03 24.69
C GLY A 98 11.78 -21.45 26.08
N PRO A 99 11.69 -22.26 27.15
CA PRO A 99 12.00 -21.80 28.50
C PRO A 99 13.52 -21.83 28.73
N GLY A 100 14.11 -20.67 29.04
CA GLY A 100 15.51 -20.51 29.46
C GLY A 100 15.60 -19.98 30.90
N PRO A 101 16.72 -20.24 31.62
CA PRO A 101 16.70 -20.44 33.07
C PRO A 101 16.80 -19.15 33.91
N SER A 102 16.41 -19.32 35.17
CA SER A 102 16.30 -18.34 36.25
C SER A 102 17.50 -17.42 36.44
N ARG A 103 17.22 -16.11 36.44
CA ARG A 103 18.16 -15.01 36.73
C ARG A 103 18.29 -14.80 38.25
N PRO A 104 19.49 -14.56 38.82
CA PRO A 104 19.65 -14.25 40.23
C PRO A 104 19.12 -12.84 40.58
N PRO A 105 18.83 -12.56 41.87
CA PRO A 105 18.12 -11.36 42.29
C PRO A 105 18.94 -10.09 42.02
N ARG A 106 18.33 -9.14 41.29
CA ARG A 106 18.89 -7.80 41.06
C ARG A 106 18.75 -6.96 42.33
N GLN A 107 19.86 -6.36 42.75
CA GLN A 107 19.91 -5.27 43.72
C GLN A 107 18.90 -4.16 43.36
N ALA A 108 18.27 -3.58 44.38
CA ALA A 108 17.23 -2.56 44.23
C ALA A 108 17.71 -1.40 43.35
N ALA A 109 17.03 -1.22 42.21
CA ALA A 109 17.28 -0.10 41.32
C ALA A 109 16.78 1.21 41.96
N PRO A 110 17.46 2.35 41.69
CA PRO A 110 16.97 3.66 42.11
C PRO A 110 15.56 3.93 41.54
N PRO A 111 14.75 4.78 42.19
CA PRO A 111 13.40 5.09 41.74
C PRO A 111 13.44 5.64 40.30
N PRO A 112 12.47 5.25 39.44
CA PRO A 112 12.44 5.72 38.07
C PRO A 112 12.27 7.25 38.04
N PRO A 113 12.92 7.95 37.08
CA PRO A 113 12.69 9.37 36.89
C PRO A 113 11.20 9.64 36.60
N PRO A 114 10.69 10.84 36.93
CA PRO A 114 9.31 11.20 36.63
C PRO A 114 9.05 11.08 35.11
N PRO A 115 7.84 10.66 34.72
CA PRO A 115 7.49 10.52 33.31
C PRO A 115 7.62 11.90 32.63
N PRO A 116 8.08 11.94 31.37
CA PRO A 116 8.12 13.18 30.61
C PRO A 116 6.71 13.79 30.48
N PRO A 117 6.57 15.12 30.38
CA PRO A 117 5.27 15.74 30.18
C PRO A 117 4.59 15.21 28.92
N PRO A 118 3.25 15.12 28.88
CA PRO A 118 2.53 14.63 27.72
C PRO A 118 2.82 15.52 26.51
N ARG A 119 3.31 14.92 25.43
CA ARG A 119 3.54 15.61 24.16
C ARG A 119 2.20 16.14 23.63
N SER A 120 2.20 17.32 23.01
CA SER A 120 0.99 17.83 22.33
C SER A 120 0.53 16.87 21.24
N ARG A 121 -0.79 16.77 20.99
CA ARG A 121 -1.35 15.87 19.95
C ARG A 121 -0.70 16.11 18.60
N ARG A 122 -0.44 17.37 18.24
CA ARG A 122 0.31 17.77 17.04
C ARG A 122 1.70 17.11 16.98
N ALA A 123 2.45 17.14 18.08
CA ALA A 123 3.80 16.55 18.13
C ALA A 123 3.76 15.03 17.99
N GLN A 124 2.79 14.37 18.62
CA GLN A 124 2.58 12.92 18.50
C GLN A 124 2.27 12.52 17.05
N LEU A 125 1.27 13.15 16.43
CA LEU A 125 0.88 12.89 15.04
C LEU A 125 2.03 13.17 14.06
N THR A 126 2.82 14.23 14.30
CA THR A 126 3.99 14.54 13.47
C THR A 126 5.03 13.44 13.55
N ASP A 127 5.31 12.92 14.75
CA ASP A 127 6.30 11.85 14.93
C ASP A 127 5.81 10.53 14.32
N GLU A 128 4.54 10.18 14.50
CA GLU A 128 3.91 9.00 13.88
C GLU A 128 3.95 9.09 12.35
N ALA A 129 3.54 10.23 11.78
CA ALA A 129 3.60 10.48 10.34
C ALA A 129 5.04 10.39 9.79
N ARG A 130 6.05 10.88 10.52
CA ARG A 130 7.47 10.73 10.13
C ARG A 130 7.93 9.29 10.13
N VAL A 131 7.53 8.50 11.12
CA VAL A 131 7.86 7.07 11.18
C VAL A 131 7.27 6.35 9.97
N MET A 132 5.98 6.59 9.69
CA MET A 132 5.29 6.00 8.55
C MET A 132 5.91 6.42 7.21
N ARG A 133 6.20 7.71 7.03
CA ARG A 133 6.87 8.23 5.82
C ARG A 133 8.20 7.53 5.57
N ARG A 134 9.05 7.39 6.58
CA ARG A 134 10.34 6.68 6.45
C ARG A 134 10.16 5.21 6.06
N ARG A 135 9.13 4.56 6.59
CA ARG A 135 8.82 3.16 6.26
C ARG A 135 8.35 3.04 4.81
N LEU A 136 7.50 3.95 4.35
CA LEU A 136 7.09 4.06 2.94
C LEU A 136 8.27 4.35 2.01
N ASP A 137 9.14 5.29 2.36
CA ASP A 137 10.37 5.58 1.59
C ASP A 137 11.30 4.33 1.53
N ALA A 138 11.33 3.52 2.60
CA ALA A 138 12.09 2.27 2.60
C ALA A 138 11.49 1.20 1.68
N TYR A 139 10.16 1.09 1.61
CA TYR A 139 9.50 0.25 0.62
C TYR A 139 9.76 0.75 -0.81
N GLU A 140 9.70 2.06 -1.04
CA GLU A 140 9.96 2.67 -2.35
C GLU A 140 11.41 2.47 -2.82
N SER A 141 12.36 2.29 -1.89
CA SER A 141 13.78 2.05 -2.20
C SER A 141 14.17 0.57 -2.25
N ASP A 142 13.32 -0.36 -1.82
CA ASP A 142 13.56 -1.80 -1.95
C ASP A 142 13.15 -2.31 -3.34
N GLU A 143 14.15 -2.70 -4.14
CA GLU A 143 13.95 -3.23 -5.49
C GLU A 143 13.22 -4.60 -5.51
N ARG A 144 13.09 -5.29 -4.37
CA ARG A 144 12.50 -6.63 -4.24
C ARG A 144 11.21 -6.63 -3.43
N MET A 145 10.20 -5.89 -3.91
CA MET A 145 8.85 -5.97 -3.37
C MET A 145 8.17 -7.30 -3.80
N TRP A 146 7.97 -8.22 -2.85
CA TRP A 146 7.15 -9.42 -3.04
C TRP A 146 5.71 -9.21 -2.51
N PRO A 147 4.71 -10.03 -2.88
CA PRO A 147 3.29 -9.73 -2.65
C PRO A 147 2.90 -9.31 -1.21
N THR A 148 3.35 -10.04 -0.19
CA THR A 148 3.02 -9.70 1.21
C THR A 148 3.61 -8.34 1.67
N LYS A 149 4.73 -7.91 1.07
CA LYS A 149 5.31 -6.59 1.34
C LYS A 149 4.52 -5.46 0.68
N VAL A 150 3.77 -5.77 -0.39
CA VAL A 150 2.86 -4.81 -1.03
C VAL A 150 1.58 -4.63 -0.21
N ASP A 151 1.07 -5.70 0.41
CA ASP A 151 -0.05 -5.62 1.36
C ASP A 151 0.32 -4.78 2.58
N GLU A 152 1.48 -5.05 3.19
CA GLU A 152 2.02 -4.23 4.28
C GLU A 152 2.18 -2.75 3.87
N TRP A 153 2.71 -2.50 2.67
CA TRP A 153 2.85 -1.14 2.15
C TRP A 153 1.49 -0.45 1.97
N CYS A 154 0.47 -1.18 1.51
CA CYS A 154 -0.89 -0.63 1.38
C CYS A 154 -1.49 -0.28 2.75
N GLU A 155 -1.41 -1.17 3.73
CA GLU A 155 -1.89 -0.91 5.10
C GLU A 155 -1.16 0.29 5.72
N ASP A 156 0.15 0.37 5.52
CA ASP A 156 0.96 1.48 5.99
C ASP A 156 0.60 2.80 5.28
N LEU A 157 0.24 2.74 3.98
CA LEU A 157 -0.19 3.90 3.22
C LEU A 157 -1.55 4.43 3.68
N ASP A 158 -2.51 3.54 3.97
CA ASP A 158 -3.81 3.94 4.52
C ASP A 158 -3.68 4.58 5.90
N THR A 159 -2.81 3.99 6.73
CA THR A 159 -2.47 4.54 8.04
C THR A 159 -1.80 5.92 7.90
N PHE A 160 -0.90 6.06 6.94
CA PHE A 160 -0.24 7.33 6.66
C PHE A 160 -1.22 8.41 6.17
N ASP A 161 -2.13 8.07 5.25
CA ASP A 161 -3.16 8.98 4.75
C ASP A 161 -4.09 9.45 5.88
N ALA A 162 -4.50 8.54 6.77
CA ALA A 162 -5.29 8.89 7.95
C ALA A 162 -4.53 9.88 8.88
N LEU A 163 -3.24 9.63 9.12
CA LEU A 163 -2.39 10.52 9.91
C LEU A 163 -2.24 11.90 9.25
N LEU A 164 -2.07 11.96 7.92
CA LEU A 164 -1.96 13.21 7.18
C LEU A 164 -3.24 14.04 7.28
N VAL A 165 -4.41 13.42 7.11
CA VAL A 165 -5.70 14.09 7.25
C VAL A 165 -5.89 14.60 8.67
N GLU A 166 -5.64 13.78 9.69
CA GLU A 166 -5.78 14.21 11.08
C GLU A 166 -4.82 15.36 11.41
N LEU A 167 -3.56 15.25 11.00
CA LEU A 167 -2.57 16.28 11.23
C LEU A 167 -2.94 17.59 10.53
N ALA A 168 -3.42 17.52 9.28
CA ALA A 168 -3.92 18.67 8.53
C ALA A 168 -5.06 19.39 9.26
N MET A 169 -6.04 18.64 9.81
CA MET A 169 -7.12 19.23 10.61
C MET A 169 -6.59 19.91 11.87
N VAL A 170 -5.65 19.27 12.59
CA VAL A 170 -5.06 19.82 13.83
C VAL A 170 -4.34 21.15 13.60
N ILE A 171 -3.75 21.34 12.41
CA ILE A 171 -3.05 22.58 12.06
C ILE A 171 -3.92 23.57 11.26
N GLY A 172 -5.19 23.23 10.99
CA GLY A 172 -6.13 24.10 10.27
C GLY A 172 -5.91 24.20 8.76
N LEU A 173 -5.27 23.20 8.14
CA LEU A 173 -5.21 23.12 6.68
C LEU A 173 -6.56 22.66 6.11
N PRO A 174 -6.93 23.12 4.90
CA PRO A 174 -8.09 22.59 4.20
C PRO A 174 -7.89 21.10 3.93
N SER A 175 -8.73 20.27 4.55
CA SER A 175 -8.75 18.82 4.35
C SER A 175 -9.66 18.46 3.18
N THR A 176 -9.21 17.56 2.31
CA THR A 176 -10.01 16.95 1.23
C THR A 176 -10.96 15.87 1.75
N THR A 177 -11.55 16.08 2.93
CA THR A 177 -12.55 15.17 3.48
C THR A 177 -13.80 15.22 2.62
N LEU A 178 -14.19 14.07 2.07
CA LEU A 178 -15.44 13.96 1.31
C LEU A 178 -16.65 14.25 2.23
N PRO A 179 -17.74 14.81 1.67
CA PRO A 179 -19.00 14.91 2.39
C PRO A 179 -19.44 13.50 2.84
N GLY A 180 -19.64 13.32 4.15
CA GLY A 180 -20.08 12.05 4.75
C GLY A 180 -19.06 11.37 5.69
N GLY A 181 -17.83 11.88 5.78
CA GLY A 181 -16.83 11.33 6.70
C GLY A 181 -16.23 9.99 6.27
N ASP A 182 -16.54 9.54 5.05
CA ASP A 182 -15.96 8.33 4.49
C ASP A 182 -14.47 8.51 4.21
N ARG A 183 -13.68 7.62 4.81
CA ARG A 183 -12.22 7.59 4.66
C ARG A 183 -11.88 6.98 3.30
N ARG A 184 -11.85 7.79 2.25
CA ARG A 184 -11.21 7.38 1.01
C ARG A 184 -9.69 7.54 1.12
N ARG A 185 -8.95 6.63 0.46
CA ARG A 185 -7.51 6.77 0.25
C ARG A 185 -7.23 8.07 -0.51
N LEU A 186 -6.17 8.79 -0.11
CA LEU A 186 -5.76 10.00 -0.80
C LEU A 186 -5.13 9.64 -2.15
N LEU A 187 -5.47 10.41 -3.18
CA LEU A 187 -4.70 10.37 -4.42
C LEU A 187 -3.30 10.90 -4.17
N SER A 188 -2.32 10.50 -4.98
CA SER A 188 -0.94 10.96 -4.83
C SER A 188 -0.82 12.48 -4.83
N GLU A 189 -1.56 13.16 -5.71
CA GLU A 189 -1.58 14.63 -5.80
C GLU A 189 -2.17 15.28 -4.54
N GLU A 190 -3.21 14.68 -3.94
CA GLU A 190 -3.82 15.18 -2.71
C GLU A 190 -2.88 14.99 -1.52
N ARG A 191 -2.19 13.85 -1.47
CA ARG A 191 -1.16 13.57 -0.48
C ARG A 191 -0.03 14.59 -0.57
N GLU A 192 0.48 14.84 -1.78
CA GLU A 192 1.50 15.85 -2.04
C GLU A 192 1.04 17.25 -1.62
N ALA A 193 -0.20 17.63 -1.96
CA ALA A 193 -0.75 18.93 -1.56
C ALA A 193 -0.84 19.10 -0.04
N ILE A 194 -1.23 18.04 0.70
CA ILE A 194 -1.26 18.05 2.16
C ILE A 194 0.17 18.08 2.74
N GLU A 195 1.10 17.27 2.22
CA GLU A 195 2.51 17.30 2.61
C GLU A 195 3.13 18.70 2.41
N ASP A 196 2.87 19.35 1.28
CA ASP A 196 3.33 20.71 1.00
C ASP A 196 2.72 21.74 1.95
N GLY A 197 1.41 21.62 2.22
CA GLY A 197 0.73 22.46 3.21
C GLY A 197 1.34 22.32 4.60
N LEU A 198 1.67 21.09 5.01
CA LEU A 198 2.33 20.79 6.28
C LEU A 198 3.71 21.43 6.35
N VAL A 199 4.50 21.34 5.27
CA VAL A 199 5.81 21.99 5.18
C VAL A 199 5.70 23.50 5.33
N ARG A 200 4.73 24.15 4.65
CA ARG A 200 4.47 25.59 4.80
C ARG A 200 4.07 25.98 6.22
N ALA A 201 3.41 25.09 6.95
CA ALA A 201 3.06 25.24 8.37
C ALA A 201 4.21 24.87 9.34
N GLY A 202 5.42 24.62 8.82
CA GLY A 202 6.62 24.28 9.59
C GLY A 202 6.67 22.83 10.08
N VAL A 203 5.87 21.93 9.50
CA VAL A 203 5.86 20.50 9.82
C VAL A 203 6.56 19.72 8.71
N GLN A 204 7.75 19.23 9.00
CA GLN A 204 8.55 18.49 8.02
C GLN A 204 8.48 16.99 8.30
N LEU A 205 7.93 16.23 7.35
CA LEU A 205 7.71 14.78 7.47
C LEU A 205 8.84 13.95 6.85
N ARG A 206 9.45 14.44 5.78
CA ARG A 206 10.65 13.83 5.20
C ARG A 206 11.87 14.28 6.02
N GLY A 207 12.79 13.35 6.27
CA GLY A 207 14.09 13.71 6.87
C GLY A 207 14.73 14.80 6.02
N ALA A 208 15.34 15.81 6.66
CA ALA A 208 16.15 16.78 5.93
C ALA A 208 17.13 15.99 5.07
N ARG A 209 17.03 16.09 3.74
CA ARG A 209 18.11 15.61 2.87
C ARG A 209 19.29 16.46 3.26
N THR A 210 20.23 15.89 4.01
CA THR A 210 21.54 16.49 4.19
C THR A 210 22.15 16.53 2.79
N SER A 211 22.09 17.71 2.19
CA SER A 211 22.80 18.08 0.97
C SER A 211 24.31 17.88 1.11
#